data_AF-A0A8T0VM46-F1
#
_entry.id   AF-A0A8T0VM46-F1
#
_cell.length_a   1.000
_cell.length_b   1.000
_cell.length_c   1.000
_cell.angle_alpha   90.00
_cell.angle_beta   90.00
_cell.angle_gamma   90.00
#
_symmetry.space_group_name_H-M   'P 1'
#
loop_
_entity.id
_entity.type
_entity.pdbx_description
1 polymer ?
#
loop_
_entity_poly.entity_id
_entity_poly.type
_entity_poly.pdbx_seq_one_letter_code
_entity_poly.pdbx_strand_id
1 'polypeptide(L)'
;MDPSTKLVFDSPLLRVHHDGRVERFYGTETTLPGFDAVTRVSSKDVVVDGATGVFARLYIPDHLLTAEHKKVPILVYFHGGGFVVDSAVSPAYHRYLN
;
A
#
# COMPACT_ATOMS: atom_id res chain seq x y z
N MET A 1 16.28 -23.80 25.45
CA MET A 1 15.35 -22.84 24.81
C MET A 1 16.04 -22.32 23.57
N ASP A 2 15.42 -22.44 22.40
CA ASP A 2 15.95 -21.90 21.15
C ASP A 2 15.92 -20.36 21.21
N PRO A 3 17.06 -19.65 21.09
CA PRO A 3 17.09 -18.19 21.08
C PRO A 3 16.15 -17.56 20.05
N SER A 4 15.82 -18.25 18.95
CA SER A 4 14.90 -17.77 17.90
C SER A 4 13.46 -17.56 18.39
N THR A 5 13.05 -18.24 19.48
CA THR A 5 11.72 -18.08 20.07
C THR A 5 11.62 -16.87 21.01
N LYS A 6 12.74 -16.20 21.34
CA LYS A 6 12.72 -15.01 22.17
C LYS A 6 12.22 -13.80 21.37
N LEU A 7 11.16 -13.17 21.85
CA LEU A 7 10.65 -11.92 21.28
C LEU A 7 11.41 -10.71 21.84
N VAL A 8 11.73 -9.76 20.98
CA VAL A 8 12.24 -8.42 21.35
C VAL A 8 11.17 -7.35 21.27
N PHE A 9 10.08 -7.61 20.52
CA PHE A 9 8.88 -6.79 20.46
C PHE A 9 7.66 -7.67 20.24
N ASP A 10 6.58 -7.41 20.97
CA ASP A 10 5.30 -8.12 20.85
C ASP A 10 4.14 -7.11 20.92
N SER A 11 3.28 -7.15 19.89
CA SER A 11 2.12 -6.28 19.79
C SER A 11 1.02 -6.99 18.99
N PRO A 12 -0.24 -6.51 19.05
CA PRO A 12 -1.31 -7.02 18.19
C PRO A 12 -1.04 -6.85 16.69
N LEU A 13 -0.16 -5.93 16.29
CA LEU A 13 0.13 -5.65 14.87
C LEU A 13 1.21 -6.56 14.30
N LEU A 14 2.28 -6.79 15.08
CA LEU A 14 3.46 -7.54 14.66
C LEU A 14 4.29 -8.02 15.85
N ARG A 15 5.12 -9.02 15.60
CA ARG A 15 6.19 -9.51 16.49
C ARG A 15 7.55 -9.38 15.84
N VAL A 16 8.55 -9.10 16.65
CA VAL A 16 9.96 -9.12 16.26
C VAL A 16 10.71 -10.10 17.15
N HIS A 17 11.39 -11.04 16.51
CA HIS A 17 12.22 -12.06 17.16
C HIS A 17 13.64 -11.55 17.35
N HIS A 18 14.34 -12.11 18.34
CA HIS A 18 15.72 -11.76 18.63
C HIS A 18 16.70 -12.03 17.47
N ASP A 19 16.36 -12.95 16.57
CA ASP A 19 17.12 -13.26 15.35
C ASP A 19 16.83 -12.29 14.18
N GLY A 20 15.96 -11.30 14.39
CA GLY A 20 15.56 -10.31 13.38
C GLY A 20 14.34 -10.71 12.55
N ARG A 21 13.76 -11.90 12.73
CA ARG A 21 12.51 -12.27 12.05
C ARG A 21 11.38 -11.35 12.48
N VAL A 22 10.57 -10.91 11.52
CA VAL A 22 9.37 -10.09 11.77
C VAL A 22 8.14 -10.83 11.27
N GLU A 23 7.18 -11.05 12.16
CA GLU A 23 5.86 -11.59 11.84
C GLU A 23 4.84 -10.44 11.87
N ARG A 24 4.15 -10.19 10.76
CA ARG A 24 3.12 -9.14 10.66
C ARG A 24 1.75 -9.79 10.63
N PHE A 25 0.87 -9.35 11.53
CA PHE A 25 -0.49 -9.86 11.66
C PHE A 25 -1.55 -8.90 11.11
N TYR A 26 -1.18 -7.65 10.86
CA TYR A 26 -2.06 -6.61 10.34
C TYR A 26 -1.44 -5.93 9.10
N GLY A 27 -2.29 -5.36 8.25
CA GLY A 27 -1.86 -4.60 7.08
C GLY A 27 -1.13 -5.42 6.02
N THR A 28 -1.36 -6.74 5.99
CA THR A 28 -0.80 -7.66 4.98
C THR A 28 -1.76 -7.98 3.85
N GLU A 29 -3.02 -7.57 3.97
CA GLU A 29 -4.02 -7.73 2.92
C GLU A 29 -3.67 -6.87 1.70
N THR A 30 -3.98 -7.38 0.52
CA THR A 30 -3.72 -6.69 -0.75
C THR A 30 -4.98 -6.70 -1.62
N THR A 31 -5.20 -5.64 -2.37
CA THR A 31 -6.23 -5.60 -3.43
C THR A 31 -5.61 -5.29 -4.78
N LEU A 32 -6.16 -5.88 -5.84
CA LEU A 32 -5.73 -5.61 -7.21
C LEU A 32 -6.10 -4.19 -7.63
N PRO A 33 -5.34 -3.57 -8.55
CA PRO A 33 -5.77 -2.35 -9.20
C PRO A 33 -6.84 -2.67 -10.26
N GLY A 34 -7.59 -1.66 -10.66
CA GLY A 34 -8.64 -1.81 -11.67
C GLY A 34 -9.55 -0.61 -11.76
N PHE A 35 -10.58 -0.75 -12.59
CA PHE A 35 -11.66 0.22 -12.71
C PHE A 35 -12.74 -0.05 -11.66
N ASP A 36 -13.04 0.95 -10.82
CA ASP A 36 -14.14 0.92 -9.86
C ASP A 36 -15.36 1.62 -10.46
N ALA A 37 -16.43 0.86 -10.71
CA ALA A 37 -17.66 1.38 -11.30
C ALA A 37 -18.43 2.35 -10.37
N VAL A 38 -18.25 2.22 -9.05
CA VAL A 38 -18.93 3.06 -8.05
C VAL A 38 -18.26 4.42 -7.98
N THR A 39 -16.93 4.46 -7.88
CA THR A 39 -16.20 5.73 -7.76
C THR A 39 -15.77 6.33 -9.10
N ARG A 40 -15.85 5.55 -10.19
CA ARG A 40 -15.41 5.94 -11.53
C ARG A 40 -13.91 6.24 -11.60
N VAL A 41 -13.12 5.58 -10.76
CA VAL A 41 -11.66 5.70 -10.73
C VAL A 41 -11.02 4.46 -11.33
N SER A 42 -10.08 4.67 -12.25
CA SER A 42 -9.19 3.65 -12.77
C SER A 42 -7.87 3.67 -11.99
N SER A 43 -7.40 2.50 -11.56
CA SER A 43 -6.11 2.37 -10.87
C SER A 43 -5.16 1.41 -11.58
N LYS A 44 -3.84 1.63 -11.40
CA LYS A 44 -2.77 0.81 -11.98
C LYS A 44 -1.51 0.84 -11.13
N ASP A 45 -0.86 -0.31 -10.96
CA ASP A 45 0.45 -0.41 -10.31
C ASP A 45 1.59 -0.16 -11.31
N VAL A 46 2.57 0.64 -10.91
CA VAL A 46 3.75 1.00 -11.70
C VAL A 46 5.00 0.85 -10.84
N VAL A 47 5.95 0.03 -11.30
CA VAL A 47 7.27 -0.10 -10.67
C VAL A 47 8.06 1.17 -10.91
N VAL A 48 8.55 1.78 -9.84
CA VAL A 48 9.40 2.99 -9.87
C VAL A 48 10.86 2.60 -9.85
N ASP A 49 11.22 1.64 -9.00
CA ASP A 49 12.57 1.09 -8.91
C ASP A 49 12.51 -0.43 -8.68
N GLY A 50 12.91 -1.19 -9.69
CA GLY A 50 12.93 -2.65 -9.63
C GLY A 50 14.01 -3.23 -8.73
N ALA A 51 15.09 -2.48 -8.44
CA ALA A 51 16.17 -2.97 -7.57
C ALA A 51 15.76 -2.99 -6.09
N THR A 52 14.94 -2.03 -5.67
CA THR A 52 14.41 -1.92 -4.31
C THR A 52 13.00 -2.48 -4.16
N GLY A 53 12.32 -2.78 -5.27
CA GLY A 53 10.92 -3.20 -5.30
C GLY A 53 9.93 -2.06 -5.05
N VAL A 54 10.38 -0.80 -5.12
CA VAL A 54 9.52 0.37 -4.93
C VAL A 54 8.58 0.52 -6.12
N PHE A 55 7.29 0.63 -5.82
CA PHE A 55 6.24 0.84 -6.80
C PHE A 55 5.22 1.85 -6.26
N ALA A 56 4.39 2.38 -7.15
CA ALA A 56 3.26 3.24 -6.81
C ALA A 56 1.99 2.71 -7.47
N ARG A 57 0.85 2.89 -6.79
CA ARG A 57 -0.47 2.75 -7.41
C ARG A 57 -0.94 4.11 -7.88
N LEU A 58 -1.17 4.25 -9.18
CA LEU A 58 -1.76 5.42 -9.80
C LEU A 58 -3.27 5.33 -9.76
N TYR A 59 -3.94 6.46 -9.54
CA TYR A 59 -5.39 6.61 -9.56
C TYR A 59 -5.75 7.73 -10.52
N ILE A 60 -6.68 7.48 -11.43
CA ILE A 60 -7.18 8.48 -12.37
C ILE A 60 -8.72 8.44 -12.42
N PRO A 61 -9.40 9.49 -11.97
CA PRO A 61 -10.83 9.66 -12.17
C PRO A 61 -11.18 9.75 -13.66
N ASP A 62 -12.17 8.97 -14.10
CA ASP A 62 -12.51 8.86 -15.52
C ASP A 62 -12.93 10.19 -16.18
N HIS A 63 -13.54 11.11 -15.41
CA HIS A 63 -13.96 12.42 -15.95
C HIS A 63 -12.76 13.29 -16.40
N LEU A 64 -11.56 13.02 -15.87
CA LEU A 64 -10.33 13.70 -16.30
C LEU A 64 -9.80 13.15 -17.62
N LEU A 65 -10.20 11.93 -18.02
CA LEU A 65 -9.83 11.34 -19.31
C LEU A 65 -10.63 11.94 -20.47
N THR A 66 -11.78 12.54 -20.19
CA THR A 66 -12.69 13.09 -21.22
C THR A 66 -12.57 14.59 -21.42
N ALA A 67 -11.89 15.30 -20.52
CA ALA A 67 -11.86 16.75 -20.55
C ALA A 67 -10.72 17.30 -21.44
N GLU A 68 -10.94 18.46 -22.06
CA GLU A 68 -9.87 19.27 -22.70
C GLU A 68 -8.80 19.79 -21.69
N HIS A 69 -8.86 19.32 -20.44
CA HIS A 69 -7.93 19.65 -19.36
C HIS A 69 -6.55 19.04 -19.64
N LYS A 70 -5.68 19.84 -20.27
CA LYS A 70 -4.29 19.46 -20.60
C LYS A 70 -3.42 19.13 -19.37
N LYS A 71 -3.83 19.51 -18.15
CA LYS A 71 -3.09 19.26 -16.91
C LYS A 71 -4.05 19.14 -15.73
N VAL A 72 -3.74 18.22 -14.82
CA VAL A 72 -4.46 18.00 -13.56
C VAL A 72 -3.48 18.11 -12.39
N PRO A 73 -3.91 18.51 -11.19
CA PRO A 73 -3.08 18.45 -9.99
C PRO A 73 -2.63 17.01 -9.72
N ILE A 74 -1.39 16.86 -9.25
CA ILE A 74 -0.85 15.55 -8.84
C ILE A 74 -0.80 15.52 -7.32
N LEU A 75 -1.47 14.53 -6.72
CA LEU A 75 -1.34 14.21 -5.30
C LEU A 75 -0.36 13.03 -5.16
N VAL A 76 0.72 13.24 -4.40
CA VAL A 76 1.61 12.16 -3.97
C VAL A 76 1.19 11.76 -2.55
N TYR A 77 0.65 10.54 -2.42
CA TYR A 77 0.14 10.02 -1.16
C TYR A 77 1.04 8.91 -0.62
N PHE A 78 1.32 8.96 0.69
CA PHE A 78 2.03 7.91 1.43
C PHE A 78 1.06 7.32 2.45
N HIS A 79 0.93 5.99 2.46
CA HIS A 79 0.06 5.31 3.42
C HIS A 79 0.64 5.40 4.85
N GLY A 80 -0.23 5.25 5.84
CA GLY A 80 0.16 5.14 7.25
C GLY A 80 0.69 3.75 7.60
N GLY A 81 0.41 3.28 8.81
CA GLY A 81 0.89 1.97 9.29
C GLY A 81 2.19 2.02 10.10
N GLY A 82 2.55 3.20 10.62
CA GLY A 82 3.65 3.35 11.58
C GLY A 82 5.01 2.91 11.04
N PHE A 83 5.21 2.96 9.72
CA PHE A 83 6.41 2.49 9.01
C PHE A 83 6.65 0.98 9.06
N VAL A 84 5.69 0.19 9.54
CA VAL A 84 5.89 -1.25 9.78
C VAL A 84 4.84 -2.15 9.15
N VAL A 85 3.67 -1.63 8.81
CA VAL A 85 2.58 -2.37 8.16
C VAL A 85 1.96 -1.57 7.02
N ASP A 86 1.06 -2.22 6.27
CA ASP A 86 0.40 -1.70 5.08
C ASP A 86 1.32 -1.52 3.86
N SER A 87 0.69 -1.28 2.72
CA SER A 87 1.33 -0.99 1.44
C SER A 87 0.44 -0.09 0.58
N ALA A 88 0.96 0.39 -0.56
CA ALA A 88 0.15 1.09 -1.56
C ALA A 88 -1.04 0.26 -2.11
N VAL A 89 -1.03 -1.07 -1.88
CA VAL A 89 -2.11 -1.98 -2.31
C VAL A 89 -2.98 -2.46 -1.15
N SER A 90 -2.84 -1.90 0.05
CA SER A 90 -3.71 -2.20 1.19
C SER A 90 -5.17 -1.82 0.87
N PRO A 91 -6.16 -2.71 1.11
CA PRO A 91 -7.56 -2.45 0.81
C PRO A 91 -8.11 -1.19 1.47
N ALA A 92 -7.68 -0.87 2.70
CA ALA A 92 -8.13 0.33 3.41
C ALA A 92 -7.72 1.63 2.69
N TYR A 93 -6.45 1.75 2.31
CA TYR A 93 -5.95 2.92 1.58
C TYR A 93 -6.44 2.96 0.14
N HIS A 94 -6.61 1.79 -0.51
CA HIS A 94 -7.20 1.74 -1.84
C HIS A 94 -8.64 2.29 -1.85
N ARG A 95 -9.48 1.90 -0.89
CA ARG A 95 -10.85 2.44 -0.76
C ARG A 95 -10.88 3.94 -0.44
N TYR A 96 -9.90 4.45 0.29
CA TYR A 96 -9.81 5.88 0.61
C TYR A 96 -9.42 6.74 -0.60
N LEU A 97 -8.59 6.19 -1.50
CA LEU A 97 -8.09 6.89 -2.69
C LEU A 97 -8.96 6.68 -3.94
N ASN A 98 -9.87 5.70 -3.91
CA ASN A 98 -10.89 5.51 -4.94
C ASN A 98 -11.97 6.58 -4.89
#